data_AF-A0A0M6YEL7-F1
#
_entry.id   AF-A0A0M6YEL7-F1
#
_cell.length_a   1.000
_cell.length_b   1.000
_cell.length_c   1.000
_cell.angle_alpha   90.00
_cell.angle_beta   90.00
_cell.angle_gamma   90.00
#
_symmetry.space_group_name_H-M   'P 1'
#
loop_
_entity.id
_entity.type
_entity.pdbx_description
1 polymer ?
#
loop_
_entity_poly.entity_id
_entity_poly.type
_entity_poly.pdbx_seq_one_letter_code
_entity_poly.pdbx_strand_id
1 'polypeptide(L)'
;MTAPDRPRKVMGLSFPTEEERVVVALGRSRDHALSAAAAAVVLASAPDDPDPADVTRLRSAATAYAAALEQALTPQIEQRFRTDCAADIACARQFADHLNSVAQAPAGPDRAAAMAVLHRADDAVLPALVHLTECILRQAAIDQNAVLDAAQARNDKLESLFHAMRQVGRTLDMVSINTAVEASRAGGDQGRAFGVIAAEVRTLARRVSELSEQASRSIDG
;
A
#
# COMPACT_ATOMS: atom_id res chain seq x y z
N MET A 1 5.45 -22.48 11.55
CA MET A 1 4.93 -21.79 10.36
C MET A 1 3.60 -21.15 10.72
N THR A 2 3.65 -19.89 11.15
CA THR A 2 2.49 -19.05 11.45
C THR A 2 1.84 -18.62 10.15
N ALA A 3 0.52 -18.80 10.03
CA ALA A 3 -0.24 -18.39 8.85
C ALA A 3 -0.17 -16.86 8.64
N PRO A 4 -0.18 -16.35 7.40
CA PRO A 4 -0.23 -14.92 7.16
C PRO A 4 -1.57 -14.36 7.66
N ASP A 5 -1.47 -13.33 8.50
CA ASP A 5 -2.59 -12.60 9.08
C ASP A 5 -3.47 -12.03 7.96
N ARG A 6 -4.75 -12.41 7.92
CA ARG A 6 -5.68 -11.90 6.89
C ARG A 6 -5.98 -10.43 7.20
N PRO A 7 -5.95 -9.53 6.19
CA PRO A 7 -6.27 -8.12 6.42
C PRO A 7 -7.70 -8.01 7.00
N ARG A 8 -7.84 -7.28 8.12
CA ARG A 8 -9.14 -7.05 8.74
C ARG A 8 -9.87 -6.01 7.91
N LYS A 9 -11.05 -6.37 7.42
CA LYS A 9 -11.90 -5.43 6.67
C LYS A 9 -12.48 -4.39 7.65
N VAL A 10 -11.93 -3.19 7.64
CA VAL A 10 -12.61 -2.01 8.18
C VAL A 10 -13.28 -1.31 6.99
N MET A 11 -14.61 -1.19 7.03
CA MET A 11 -15.37 -0.35 6.09
C MET A 11 -15.26 -0.74 4.60
N GLY A 12 -15.14 -2.04 4.29
CA GLY A 12 -15.25 -2.57 2.92
C GLY A 12 -14.03 -2.39 2.01
N LEU A 13 -13.03 -1.63 2.44
CA LEU A 13 -11.77 -1.42 1.72
C LEU A 13 -10.71 -2.40 2.25
N SER A 14 -10.06 -3.13 1.36
CA SER A 14 -8.95 -4.03 1.70
C SER A 14 -7.66 -3.22 1.65
N PHE A 15 -7.20 -2.73 2.80
CA PHE A 15 -5.92 -2.05 2.90
C PHE A 15 -4.77 -3.06 3.03
N PRO A 16 -3.56 -2.79 2.49
CA PRO A 16 -2.37 -3.46 2.96
C PRO A 16 -2.21 -3.20 4.47
N THR A 17 -1.71 -4.20 5.19
CA THR A 17 -1.64 -4.22 6.66
C THR A 17 -0.85 -3.05 7.26
N GLU A 18 0.00 -2.39 6.49
CA GLU A 18 0.78 -1.24 6.92
C GLU A 18 -0.05 0.06 6.96
N GLU A 19 -0.86 0.34 5.94
CA GLU A 19 -1.67 1.57 5.87
C GLU A 19 -2.79 1.55 6.91
N GLU A 20 -3.40 0.38 7.14
CA GLU A 20 -4.38 0.19 8.23
C GLU A 20 -3.74 0.49 9.61
N ARG A 21 -2.52 -0.01 9.85
CA ARG A 21 -1.80 0.25 11.10
C ARG A 21 -1.49 1.73 11.29
N VAL A 22 -1.07 2.42 10.23
CA VAL A 22 -0.76 3.85 10.28
C VAL A 22 -2.01 4.67 10.56
N VAL A 23 -3.12 4.41 9.88
CA VAL A 23 -4.41 5.10 10.09
C VAL A 23 -4.91 4.91 11.52
N VAL A 24 -4.82 3.69 12.06
CA VAL A 24 -5.19 3.41 13.45
C VAL A 24 -4.28 4.17 14.43
N ALA A 25 -2.97 4.22 14.17
CA ALA A 25 -2.04 4.96 15.01
C ALA A 25 -2.29 6.47 14.97
N LEU A 26 -2.58 7.05 13.80
CA LEU A 26 -2.98 8.45 13.67
C LEU A 26 -4.30 8.75 14.40
N GLY A 27 -5.27 7.82 14.34
CA GLY A 27 -6.50 7.91 15.12
C GLY A 27 -6.22 7.98 16.63
N ARG A 28 -5.32 7.14 17.14
CA ARG A 28 -4.89 7.20 18.55
C ARG A 28 -4.16 8.49 18.88
N SER A 29 -3.27 8.98 18.01
CA SER A 29 -2.62 10.29 18.19
C SER A 29 -3.67 11.40 18.31
N ARG A 30 -4.71 11.39 17.49
CA ARG A 30 -5.81 12.36 17.59
C ARG A 30 -6.53 12.28 18.94
N ASP A 31 -6.86 11.07 19.39
CA ASP A 31 -7.55 10.86 20.67
C ASP A 31 -6.69 11.31 21.87
N HIS A 32 -5.37 11.10 21.80
CA HIS A 32 -4.44 11.58 22.82
C HIS A 32 -4.25 13.10 22.77
N ALA A 33 -4.26 13.71 21.58
CA ALA A 33 -4.25 15.17 21.45
C ALA A 33 -5.51 15.81 22.06
N LEU A 34 -6.69 15.20 21.85
CA LEU A 34 -7.94 15.61 22.51
C LEU A 34 -7.86 15.44 24.03
N SER A 35 -7.30 14.33 24.50
CA SER A 35 -7.11 14.08 25.94
C SER A 35 -6.17 15.12 26.58
N ALA A 36 -5.10 15.49 25.87
CA ALA A 36 -4.17 16.53 26.30
C ALA A 36 -4.85 17.91 26.32
N ALA A 37 -5.62 18.25 25.28
CA ALA A 37 -6.40 19.49 25.23
C ALA A 37 -7.41 19.57 26.37
N ALA A 38 -8.11 18.48 26.69
CA ALA A 38 -9.05 18.42 27.81
C ALA A 38 -8.34 18.63 29.16
N ALA A 39 -7.20 17.98 29.39
CA ALA A 39 -6.40 18.21 30.59
C ALA A 39 -5.90 19.67 30.66
N ALA A 40 -5.51 20.24 29.52
CA ALA A 40 -5.06 21.62 29.42
C ALA A 40 -6.18 22.63 29.72
N VAL A 41 -7.43 22.37 29.33
CA VAL A 41 -8.59 23.20 29.70
C VAL A 41 -8.77 23.25 31.22
N VAL A 42 -8.67 22.10 31.89
CA VAL A 42 -8.82 22.01 33.34
C VAL A 42 -7.69 22.78 34.03
N LEU A 43 -6.44 22.54 33.62
CA LEU A 43 -5.26 23.22 34.16
C LEU A 43 -5.29 24.73 33.90
N ALA A 44 -5.75 25.17 32.73
CA ALA A 44 -5.90 26.59 32.43
C ALA A 44 -6.98 27.26 33.29
N SER A 45 -7.98 26.51 33.74
CA SER A 45 -9.11 27.01 34.54
C SER A 45 -8.86 26.92 36.05
N ALA A 46 -7.82 26.22 36.48
CA ALA A 46 -7.44 26.07 37.88
C ALA A 46 -6.86 27.37 38.48
N PRO A 47 -6.95 27.55 39.81
CA PRO A 47 -6.17 28.57 40.53
C PRO A 47 -4.66 28.29 40.44
N ASP A 48 -3.81 29.21 40.93
CA ASP A 48 -2.34 29.18 40.76
C ASP A 48 -1.62 27.88 41.19
N ASP A 49 -2.29 26.98 41.93
CA ASP A 49 -1.80 25.65 42.32
C ASP A 49 -2.64 24.55 41.64
N PRO A 50 -2.20 24.00 40.49
CA PRO A 50 -2.96 22.99 39.75
C PRO A 50 -2.97 21.63 40.46
N ASP A 51 -4.10 20.92 40.40
CA ASP A 51 -4.22 19.58 40.98
C ASP A 51 -3.15 18.64 40.37
N PRO A 52 -2.31 17.97 41.20
CA PRO A 52 -1.33 17.00 40.74
C PRO A 52 -1.91 15.89 39.85
N ALA A 53 -3.20 15.55 40.03
CA ALA A 53 -3.90 14.58 39.21
C ALA A 53 -4.04 15.06 37.74
N ASP A 54 -4.35 16.34 37.53
CA ASP A 54 -4.52 16.89 36.19
C ASP A 54 -3.18 17.10 35.49
N VAL A 55 -2.13 17.47 36.22
CA VAL A 55 -0.75 17.49 35.70
C VAL A 55 -0.34 16.07 35.26
N THR A 56 -0.70 15.05 36.04
CA THR A 56 -0.42 13.64 35.71
C THR A 56 -1.20 13.19 34.46
N ARG A 57 -2.46 13.62 34.30
CA ARG A 57 -3.26 13.35 33.09
C ARG A 57 -2.66 13.99 31.84
N LEU A 58 -2.20 15.25 31.94
CA LEU A 58 -1.53 15.89 30.81
C LEU A 58 -0.26 15.14 30.43
N ARG A 59 0.53 14.70 31.42
CA ARG A 59 1.77 13.93 31.20
C ARG A 59 1.51 12.57 30.56
N SER A 60 0.48 11.85 31.00
CA SER A 60 0.13 10.57 30.39
C SER A 60 -0.40 10.75 28.95
N ALA A 61 -1.18 11.80 28.69
CA ALA A 61 -1.63 12.13 27.34
C ALA A 61 -0.46 12.52 26.43
N ALA A 62 0.52 13.29 26.94
CA ALA A 62 1.71 13.68 26.20
C ALA A 62 2.56 12.47 25.77
N THR A 63 2.83 11.56 26.70
CA THR A 63 3.63 10.35 26.40
C THR A 63 2.88 9.41 25.46
N ALA A 64 1.57 9.23 25.65
CA ALA A 64 0.74 8.41 24.77
C ALA A 64 0.63 9.01 23.36
N TYR A 65 0.50 10.34 23.24
CA TYR A 65 0.50 11.05 21.96
C TYR A 65 1.80 10.81 21.20
N ALA A 66 2.95 11.05 21.83
CA ALA A 66 4.26 10.87 21.22
C ALA A 66 4.47 9.42 20.75
N ALA A 67 4.14 8.44 21.58
CA ALA A 67 4.26 7.02 21.24
C ALA A 67 3.34 6.61 20.08
N ALA A 68 2.09 7.08 20.06
CA ALA A 68 1.17 6.82 18.96
C ALA A 68 1.66 7.49 17.67
N LEU A 69 2.19 8.72 17.77
CA LEU A 69 2.71 9.45 16.63
C LEU A 69 3.94 8.76 16.02
N GLU A 70 4.84 8.23 16.84
CA GLU A 70 5.99 7.43 16.36
C GLU A 70 5.56 6.14 15.65
N GLN A 71 4.48 5.50 16.11
CA GLN A 71 3.93 4.32 15.45
C GLN A 71 3.29 4.66 14.09
N ALA A 72 2.68 5.84 13.97
CA ALA A 72 2.08 6.31 12.74
C ALA A 72 3.13 6.82 11.73
N LEU A 73 4.01 7.70 12.18
CA LEU A 73 4.97 8.43 11.36
C LEU A 73 6.35 7.79 11.50
N THR A 74 6.51 6.59 10.97
CA THR A 74 7.85 6.01 10.84
C THR A 74 8.67 6.80 9.81
N PRO A 75 10.01 6.72 9.82
CA PRO A 75 10.84 7.40 8.81
C PRO A 75 10.46 7.05 7.36
N GLN A 76 9.94 5.85 7.13
CA GLN A 76 9.49 5.38 5.82
C GLN A 76 8.19 6.09 5.39
N ILE A 77 7.23 6.23 6.31
CA ILE A 77 5.98 6.97 6.07
C ILE A 77 6.29 8.46 5.86
N GLU A 78 7.14 9.05 6.70
CA GLU A 78 7.54 10.45 6.53
C GLU A 78 8.25 10.69 5.19
N GLN A 79 9.10 9.77 4.76
CA GLN A 79 9.75 9.84 3.46
C GLN A 79 8.75 9.72 2.32
N ARG A 80 7.77 8.80 2.42
CA ARG A 80 6.71 8.58 1.41
C ARG A 80 5.83 9.80 1.23
N PHE A 81 5.47 10.50 2.32
CA PHE A 81 4.53 11.64 2.31
C PHE A 81 5.23 13.01 2.41
N ARG A 82 6.54 13.07 2.12
CA ARG A 82 7.35 14.28 2.24
C ARG A 82 6.91 15.44 1.34
N THR A 83 6.26 15.18 0.21
CA THR A 83 5.79 16.23 -0.70
C THR A 83 4.38 16.69 -0.36
N ASP A 84 3.50 15.74 -0.10
CA ASP A 84 2.06 16.00 -0.12
C ASP A 84 1.56 16.50 1.24
N CYS A 85 2.16 16.00 2.33
CA CYS A 85 1.67 16.21 3.69
C CYS A 85 2.80 16.56 4.68
N ALA A 86 3.91 17.11 4.18
CA ALA A 86 5.05 17.50 5.01
C ALA A 86 4.72 18.55 6.08
N ALA A 87 3.86 19.53 5.75
CA ALA A 87 3.47 20.56 6.70
C ALA A 87 2.69 19.96 7.89
N ASP A 88 1.81 19.01 7.62
CA ASP A 88 1.02 18.34 8.66
C ASP A 88 1.87 17.41 9.52
N ILE A 89 2.81 16.68 8.91
CA ILE A 89 3.81 15.86 9.63
C ILE A 89 4.62 16.76 10.57
N ALA A 90 5.13 17.89 10.07
CA ALA A 90 5.89 18.84 10.86
C ALA A 90 5.03 19.43 12.00
N CYS A 91 3.77 19.75 11.75
CA CYS A 91 2.84 20.24 12.75
C CYS A 91 2.64 19.22 13.89
N ALA A 92 2.37 17.96 13.56
CA ALA A 92 2.18 16.90 14.55
C ALA A 92 3.45 16.66 15.38
N ARG A 93 4.63 16.65 14.74
CA ARG A 93 5.93 16.49 15.42
C ARG A 93 6.23 17.65 16.37
N GLN A 94 6.07 18.88 15.89
CA GLN A 94 6.28 20.08 16.72
C GLN A 94 5.32 20.13 17.91
N PHE A 95 4.09 19.64 17.75
CA PHE A 95 3.16 19.51 18.87
C PHE A 95 3.58 18.45 19.86
N ALA A 96 4.11 17.29 19.43
CA ALA A 96 4.66 16.29 20.34
C ALA A 96 5.74 16.89 21.25
N ASP A 97 6.69 17.63 20.65
CA ASP A 97 7.77 18.29 21.37
C ASP A 97 7.24 19.35 22.34
N HIS A 98 6.33 20.20 21.86
CA HIS A 98 5.71 21.24 22.67
C HIS A 98 4.93 20.66 23.85
N LEU A 99 4.03 19.71 23.57
CA LEU A 99 3.20 19.06 24.58
C LEU A 99 4.06 18.36 25.64
N ASN A 100 5.13 17.69 25.22
CA ASN A 100 6.05 17.05 26.14
C ASN A 100 6.81 18.07 27.01
N SER A 101 7.26 19.19 26.44
CA SER A 101 7.91 20.27 27.21
C SER A 101 6.99 20.86 28.29
N VAL A 102 5.71 21.07 27.94
CA VAL A 102 4.69 21.63 28.85
C VAL A 102 4.34 20.62 29.95
N ALA A 103 4.19 19.35 29.61
CA ALA A 103 3.80 18.30 30.56
C ALA A 103 4.92 17.86 31.52
N GLN A 104 6.18 18.11 31.16
CA GLN A 104 7.36 17.80 31.99
C GLN A 104 7.82 18.97 32.86
N ALA A 105 7.14 20.12 32.83
CA ALA A 105 7.45 21.24 33.71
C ALA A 105 7.39 20.81 35.20
N PRO A 106 8.42 21.11 36.04
CA PRO A 106 8.49 20.62 37.42
C PRO A 106 7.32 21.05 38.31
N ALA A 107 6.84 22.28 38.12
CA ALA A 107 5.71 22.85 38.85
C ALA A 107 4.36 22.60 38.16
N GLY A 108 4.34 21.79 37.09
CA GLY A 108 3.21 21.75 36.16
C GLY A 108 3.18 22.96 35.22
N PRO A 109 2.29 22.93 34.22
CA PRO A 109 2.15 24.04 33.28
C PRO A 109 1.44 25.23 33.91
N ASP A 110 1.90 26.44 33.60
CA ASP A 110 1.13 27.63 33.92
C ASP A 110 -0.11 27.74 33.01
N ARG A 111 -1.01 28.68 33.35
CA ARG A 111 -2.25 28.92 32.60
C ARG A 111 -1.99 29.26 31.13
N ALA A 112 -0.92 29.99 30.82
CA ALA A 112 -0.62 30.40 29.45
C ALA A 112 -0.14 29.21 28.61
N ALA A 113 0.73 28.36 29.17
CA ALA A 113 1.22 27.15 28.55
C ALA A 113 0.09 26.12 28.34
N ALA A 114 -0.81 25.96 29.31
CA ALA A 114 -1.98 25.12 29.17
C ALA A 114 -2.91 25.63 28.05
N MET A 115 -3.17 26.94 28.00
CA MET A 115 -3.98 27.53 26.91
C MET A 115 -3.32 27.37 25.54
N ALA A 116 -1.99 27.46 25.45
CA ALA A 116 -1.25 27.24 24.22
C ALA A 116 -1.37 25.79 23.71
N VAL A 117 -1.36 24.80 24.60
CA VAL A 117 -1.62 23.39 24.25
C VAL A 117 -3.02 23.23 23.67
N LEU A 118 -4.04 23.82 24.31
CA LEU A 118 -5.42 23.77 23.83
C LEU A 118 -5.57 24.36 22.43
N HIS A 119 -5.13 25.60 22.23
CA HIS A 119 -5.24 26.27 20.93
C HIS A 119 -4.47 25.53 19.85
N ARG A 120 -3.24 25.09 20.12
CA ARG A 120 -2.45 24.37 19.12
C ARG A 120 -3.05 23.01 18.77
N ALA A 121 -3.65 22.31 19.75
CA ALA A 121 -4.36 21.07 19.48
C ALA A 121 -5.53 21.31 18.52
N ASP A 122 -6.39 22.29 18.83
CA ASP A 122 -7.62 22.56 18.08
C ASP A 122 -7.36 23.21 16.70
N ASP A 123 -6.58 24.30 16.68
CA ASP A 123 -6.40 25.14 15.49
C ASP A 123 -5.48 24.50 14.43
N ALA A 124 -4.60 23.59 14.84
CA ALA A 124 -3.53 23.09 13.97
C ALA A 124 -3.42 21.56 13.94
N VAL A 125 -3.29 20.92 15.10
CA VAL A 125 -2.88 19.50 15.14
C VAL A 125 -4.01 18.56 14.79
N LEU A 126 -5.23 18.79 15.29
CA LEU A 126 -6.38 17.96 14.95
C LEU A 126 -6.71 18.04 13.46
N PRO A 127 -6.77 19.22 12.82
CA PRO A 127 -6.88 19.33 11.36
C PRO A 127 -5.74 18.62 10.62
N ALA A 128 -4.49 18.82 11.06
CA ALA A 128 -3.33 18.18 10.44
C ALA A 128 -3.40 16.65 10.48
N LEU A 129 -3.79 16.05 11.61
CA LEU A 129 -3.93 14.59 11.73
C LEU A 129 -5.07 14.03 10.88
N VAL A 130 -6.17 14.77 10.73
CA VAL A 130 -7.28 14.41 9.84
C VAL A 130 -6.82 14.45 8.38
N HIS A 131 -6.17 15.54 7.97
CA HIS A 131 -5.66 15.69 6.62
C HIS A 131 -4.59 14.65 6.30
N LEU A 132 -3.69 14.31 7.24
CA LEU A 132 -2.75 13.21 7.09
C LEU A 132 -3.44 11.87 6.84
N THR A 133 -4.50 11.60 7.59
CA THR A 133 -5.27 10.37 7.40
C THR A 133 -5.89 10.33 6.00
N GLU A 134 -6.49 11.42 5.54
CA GLU A 134 -7.04 11.53 4.18
C GLU A 134 -5.97 11.36 3.10
N CYS A 135 -4.82 12.01 3.28
CA CYS A 135 -3.65 11.95 2.40
C CYS A 135 -3.16 10.52 2.19
N ILE A 136 -3.01 9.78 3.29
CA ILE A 136 -2.56 8.38 3.26
C ILE A 136 -3.59 7.48 2.58
N LEU A 137 -4.87 7.63 2.92
CA LEU A 137 -5.94 6.84 2.32
C LEU A 137 -6.09 7.12 0.82
N ARG A 138 -5.91 8.37 0.40
CA ARG A 138 -5.95 8.75 -1.02
C ARG A 138 -4.78 8.14 -1.78
N GLN A 139 -3.57 8.19 -1.24
CA GLN A 139 -2.41 7.60 -1.90
C GLN A 139 -2.50 6.08 -1.99
N ALA A 140 -3.01 5.42 -0.94
CA ALA A 140 -3.30 3.99 -0.95
C ALA A 140 -4.23 3.59 -2.12
N ALA A 141 -5.28 4.38 -2.37
CA ALA A 141 -6.20 4.14 -3.47
C ALA A 141 -5.52 4.34 -4.85
N ILE A 142 -4.65 5.34 -4.99
CA ILE A 142 -3.89 5.58 -6.22
C ILE A 142 -2.94 4.40 -6.50
N ASP A 143 -2.22 3.93 -5.48
CA ASP A 143 -1.26 2.85 -5.62
C ASP A 143 -1.96 1.52 -5.98
N GLN A 144 -3.14 1.26 -5.41
CA GLN A 144 -3.96 0.10 -5.77
C GLN A 144 -4.37 0.12 -7.25
N ASN A 145 -4.81 1.27 -7.75
CA ASN A 145 -5.17 1.41 -9.17
C ASN A 145 -3.95 1.20 -10.07
N ALA A 146 -2.79 1.76 -9.71
CA ALA A 146 -1.56 1.56 -10.47
C ALA A 146 -1.12 0.09 -10.55
N VAL A 147 -1.33 -0.69 -9.48
CA VAL A 147 -1.06 -2.15 -9.48
C VAL A 147 -2.03 -2.89 -10.41
N LEU A 148 -3.30 -2.51 -10.42
CA LEU A 148 -4.31 -3.09 -11.32
C LEU A 148 -3.98 -2.79 -12.79
N ASP A 149 -3.65 -1.53 -13.11
CA ASP A 149 -3.26 -1.11 -14.45
C ASP A 149 -2.01 -1.86 -14.93
N ALA A 150 -1.01 -2.01 -14.06
CA ALA A 150 0.20 -2.77 -14.36
C ALA A 150 -0.08 -4.28 -14.57
N ALA A 151 -1.05 -4.84 -13.84
CA ALA A 151 -1.48 -6.23 -14.04
C ALA A 151 -2.20 -6.41 -15.38
N GLN A 152 -3.11 -5.48 -15.74
CA GLN A 152 -3.78 -5.48 -17.03
C GLN A 152 -2.78 -5.38 -18.18
N ALA A 153 -1.84 -4.42 -18.12
CA ALA A 153 -0.80 -4.28 -19.15
C ALA A 153 0.08 -5.54 -19.31
N ARG A 154 0.30 -6.32 -18.23
CA ARG A 154 0.97 -7.62 -18.32
C ARG A 154 0.12 -8.67 -19.01
N ASN A 155 -1.18 -8.71 -18.73
CA ASN A 155 -2.11 -9.62 -19.39
C ASN A 155 -2.19 -9.35 -20.89
N ASP A 156 -2.32 -8.08 -21.31
CA ASP A 156 -2.33 -7.69 -22.73
C ASP A 156 -1.05 -8.16 -23.44
N LYS A 157 0.10 -8.04 -22.77
CA LYS A 157 1.38 -8.51 -23.31
C LYS A 157 1.42 -10.04 -23.43
N LEU A 158 0.88 -10.77 -22.46
CA LEU A 158 0.77 -12.23 -22.51
C LEU A 158 -0.16 -12.67 -23.64
N GLU A 159 -1.28 -11.98 -23.84
CA GLU A 159 -2.20 -12.25 -24.94
C GLU A 159 -1.50 -12.06 -26.31
N SER A 160 -0.75 -10.97 -26.47
CA SER A 160 0.08 -10.74 -27.67
C SER A 160 1.11 -11.85 -27.89
N LEU A 161 1.76 -12.33 -26.82
CA LEU A 161 2.72 -13.43 -26.90
C LEU A 161 2.04 -14.74 -27.32
N PHE A 162 0.87 -15.07 -26.75
CA PHE A 162 0.12 -16.26 -27.16
C PHE A 162 -0.38 -16.14 -28.60
N HIS A 163 -0.76 -14.95 -29.06
CA HIS A 163 -1.06 -14.71 -30.47
C HIS A 163 0.17 -14.99 -31.36
N ALA A 164 1.35 -14.51 -30.97
CA ALA A 164 2.58 -14.77 -31.72
C ALA A 164 2.92 -16.29 -31.74
N MET A 165 2.74 -16.99 -30.62
CA MET A 165 2.93 -18.46 -30.57
C MET A 165 1.96 -19.21 -31.47
N ARG A 166 0.68 -18.81 -31.54
CA ARG A 166 -0.29 -19.35 -32.50
C ARG A 166 0.16 -19.11 -33.95
N GLN A 167 0.72 -17.95 -34.25
CA GLN A 167 1.28 -17.67 -35.57
C GLN A 167 2.48 -18.57 -35.89
N VAL A 168 3.39 -18.79 -34.93
CA VAL A 168 4.50 -19.74 -35.09
C VAL A 168 3.97 -21.16 -35.32
N GLY A 169 2.98 -21.60 -34.54
CA GLY A 169 2.31 -22.88 -34.73
C GLY A 169 1.76 -23.06 -36.15
N ARG A 170 1.05 -22.05 -36.69
CA ARG A 170 0.56 -22.07 -38.08
C ARG A 170 1.69 -22.14 -39.11
N THR A 171 2.79 -21.41 -38.90
CA THR A 171 3.96 -21.48 -39.78
C THR A 171 4.58 -22.86 -39.76
N LEU A 172 4.74 -23.47 -38.59
CA LEU A 172 5.26 -24.83 -38.43
C LEU A 172 4.35 -25.86 -39.12
N ASP A 173 3.02 -25.73 -38.99
CA ASP A 173 2.07 -26.60 -39.68
C ASP A 173 2.22 -26.48 -41.20
N MET A 174 2.31 -25.26 -41.74
CA MET A 174 2.55 -25.01 -43.17
C MET A 174 3.88 -25.60 -43.66
N VAL A 175 4.97 -25.41 -42.90
CA VAL A 175 6.28 -25.99 -43.21
C VAL A 175 6.19 -27.52 -43.22
N SER A 176 5.50 -28.12 -42.24
CA SER A 176 5.33 -29.57 -42.15
C SER A 176 4.63 -30.14 -43.39
N ILE A 177 3.60 -29.45 -43.88
CA ILE A 177 2.85 -29.86 -45.06
C ILE A 177 3.75 -29.80 -46.29
N ASN A 178 4.50 -28.70 -46.47
CA ASN A 178 5.44 -28.57 -47.58
C ASN A 178 6.52 -29.67 -47.54
N THR A 179 7.05 -29.99 -46.36
CA THR A 179 8.03 -31.07 -46.19
C THR A 179 7.41 -32.44 -46.48
N ALA A 180 6.15 -32.69 -46.08
CA ALA A 180 5.46 -33.95 -46.38
C ALA A 180 5.23 -34.16 -47.89
N VAL A 181 4.92 -33.10 -48.62
CA VAL A 181 4.80 -33.14 -50.08
C VAL A 181 6.15 -33.47 -50.73
N GLU A 182 7.23 -32.80 -50.31
CA GLU A 182 8.56 -33.05 -50.87
C GLU A 182 9.08 -34.46 -50.51
N ALA A 183 8.77 -34.95 -49.30
CA ALA A 183 9.04 -36.32 -48.89
C ALA A 183 8.37 -37.35 -49.80
N SER A 184 7.11 -37.11 -50.17
CA SER A 184 6.34 -37.96 -51.09
C SER A 184 6.92 -37.94 -52.51
N ARG A 185 7.49 -36.79 -52.92
CA ARG A 185 8.07 -36.55 -54.24
C ARG A 185 9.48 -37.15 -54.40
N ALA A 186 10.31 -37.11 -53.36
CA ALA A 186 11.66 -37.67 -53.37
C ALA A 186 11.66 -39.21 -53.46
N GLY A 187 10.66 -39.87 -52.86
CA GLY A 187 10.55 -41.34 -52.85
C GLY A 187 11.72 -42.04 -52.14
N GLY A 188 11.70 -43.37 -52.12
CA GLY A 188 12.76 -44.19 -51.52
C GLY A 188 12.98 -43.97 -50.01
N ASP A 189 14.16 -44.34 -49.51
CA ASP A 189 14.47 -44.25 -48.08
C ASP A 189 14.65 -42.81 -47.58
N GLN A 190 15.10 -41.88 -48.43
CA GLN A 190 15.21 -40.46 -48.06
C GLN A 190 13.83 -39.78 -47.93
N GLY A 191 12.89 -40.06 -48.84
CA GLY A 191 11.51 -39.58 -48.71
C GLY A 191 10.81 -40.09 -47.45
N ARG A 192 11.10 -41.33 -47.02
CA ARG A 192 10.58 -41.88 -45.75
C ARG A 192 11.09 -41.11 -44.53
N ALA A 193 12.39 -40.79 -44.46
CA ALA A 193 12.96 -40.04 -43.35
C ALA A 193 12.39 -38.61 -43.24
N PHE A 194 12.24 -37.91 -44.37
CA PHE A 194 11.61 -36.58 -44.40
C PHE A 194 10.12 -36.64 -44.03
N GLY A 195 9.40 -37.71 -44.40
CA GLY A 195 8.00 -37.90 -44.01
C GLY A 195 7.79 -38.03 -42.50
N VAL A 196 8.70 -38.73 -41.80
CA VAL A 196 8.66 -38.84 -40.34
C VAL A 196 8.91 -37.48 -39.67
N ILE A 197 9.91 -36.73 -40.14
CA ILE A 197 10.20 -35.38 -39.62
C ILE A 197 9.01 -34.44 -39.83
N ALA A 198 8.37 -34.49 -41.01
CA ALA A 198 7.17 -33.70 -41.29
C ALA A 198 6.03 -34.00 -40.31
N ALA A 199 5.77 -35.27 -40.00
CA ALA A 199 4.74 -35.67 -39.02
C ALA A 199 5.05 -35.17 -37.60
N GLU A 200 6.33 -35.21 -37.19
CA GLU A 200 6.76 -34.74 -35.87
C GLU A 200 6.61 -33.21 -35.75
N VAL A 201 7.03 -32.46 -36.78
CA VAL A 201 6.88 -31.00 -36.84
C VAL A 201 5.40 -30.60 -36.81
N ARG A 202 4.54 -31.35 -37.52
CA ARG A 202 3.09 -31.13 -37.52
C ARG A 202 2.47 -31.34 -36.13
N THR A 203 2.92 -32.39 -35.44
CA THR A 203 2.48 -32.68 -34.07
C THR A 203 2.91 -31.56 -33.12
N LEU A 204 4.14 -31.07 -33.24
CA LEU A 204 4.65 -29.94 -32.46
C LEU A 204 3.85 -28.65 -32.73
N ALA A 205 3.57 -28.35 -34.00
CA ALA A 205 2.77 -27.20 -34.41
C ALA A 205 1.37 -27.18 -33.76
N ARG A 206 0.70 -28.34 -33.75
CA ARG A 206 -0.60 -28.51 -33.10
C ARG A 206 -0.51 -28.28 -31.59
N ARG A 207 0.50 -28.88 -30.95
CA ARG A 207 0.72 -28.78 -29.50
C ARG A 207 1.01 -27.34 -29.06
N VAL A 208 1.77 -26.56 -29.85
CA VAL A 208 2.01 -25.13 -29.61
C VAL A 208 0.71 -24.33 -29.67
N SER A 209 -0.14 -24.61 -30.66
CA SER A 209 -1.42 -23.90 -30.83
C SER A 209 -2.38 -24.20 -29.67
N GLU A 210 -2.51 -25.49 -29.31
CA GLU A 210 -3.35 -25.94 -28.19
C GLU A 210 -2.91 -25.34 -26.85
N LEU A 211 -1.60 -25.33 -26.55
CA LEU A 211 -1.07 -24.72 -25.33
C LEU A 211 -1.30 -23.21 -25.28
N SER A 212 -1.16 -22.52 -26.43
CA SER A 212 -1.38 -21.07 -26.52
C SER A 212 -2.85 -20.71 -26.31
N GLU A 213 -3.79 -21.54 -26.77
CA GLU A 213 -5.22 -21.34 -26.51
C GLU A 213 -5.59 -21.61 -25.06
N GLN A 214 -5.09 -22.70 -24.48
CA GLN A 214 -5.33 -23.02 -23.07
C GLN A 214 -4.81 -21.92 -22.15
N ALA A 215 -3.60 -21.43 -22.41
CA ALA A 215 -3.00 -20.38 -21.60
C ALA A 215 -3.74 -19.04 -21.72
N SER A 216 -4.27 -18.71 -22.91
CA SER A 216 -5.14 -17.53 -23.11
C SER A 216 -6.40 -17.61 -22.25
N ARG A 217 -7.11 -18.75 -22.27
CA ARG A 217 -8.33 -18.95 -21.48
C ARG A 217 -8.11 -18.83 -19.97
N SER A 218 -6.93 -19.20 -19.48
CA SER A 218 -6.57 -19.07 -18.07
C SER A 218 -6.26 -17.63 -17.64
N ILE A 219 -6.04 -16.70 -18.57
CA ILE A 219 -5.84 -15.27 -18.28
C ILE A 219 -7.19 -14.53 -18.25
N ASP A 220 -8.16 -14.98 -19.05
CA ASP A 220 -9.48 -14.36 -19.17
C ASP A 220 -10.46 -14.75 -18.05
N GLY A 221 -10.15 -15.78 -17.25
CA GLY A 221 -11.00 -16.33 -16.19
C GLY A 221 -10.47 -16.07 -14.79
#